data_AF-A0A8S4FYD4-F1
#
_entry.id   AF-A0A8S4FYD4-F1
#
_cell.length_a   1.000
_cell.length_b   1.000
_cell.length_c   1.000
_cell.angle_alpha   90.00
_cell.angle_beta   90.00
_cell.angle_gamma   90.00
#
_symmetry.space_group_name_H-M   'P 1'
#
loop_
_entity.id
_entity.type
_entity.pdbx_description
1 polymer ?
#
loop_
_entity_poly.entity_id
_entity_poly.type
_entity_poly.pdbx_seq_one_letter_code
_entity_poly.pdbx_strand_id
1 'polypeptide(L)'
;MRYGWLYTKILEREKYLLLQKYKSYDQKVDLPPTILQDLYWWNNNVLIVNNPIKQPSFDLTIYTDASRTGWGAYSNDTRVNGGWKDEELGYHINYLELLSVFFALKYFAKNRFGCSILLRVDNTTAISYINRMGGIQFPHLNALARDIWQWCEKRNIWLHASDINTKENVEADEESRKINSDVEWELSNSAFEYIVQQLGRPELDLFASRTNAKCRDYVSWYQDPDAVAVDAFTISWQPKLFYAFPPFCLILNSTTLVDYISFTKELRSTSSDHLLITVKRPHRNATAQSISRWIKQVLQESGVDAVVFSAHSARHAATSAAHSAGLSLDLIRKTAGWTASSSTFAKYYKRPLLQQSNFAKAVCIPNNSSS
;
A
#
# COMPACT_ATOMS: atom_id res chain seq x y z
N MET A 1 -24.29 -21.60 16.40
CA MET A 1 -23.01 -21.07 16.89
C MET A 1 -22.39 -20.21 15.82
N ARG A 2 -21.84 -19.05 16.18
CA ARG A 2 -21.34 -18.03 15.26
C ARG A 2 -20.34 -18.63 14.25
N TYR A 3 -19.27 -19.27 14.72
CA TYR A 3 -18.20 -19.81 13.85
C TYR A 3 -18.32 -21.31 13.55
N GLY A 4 -19.43 -21.96 13.89
CA GLY A 4 -19.53 -23.41 13.80
C GLY A 4 -19.29 -23.96 12.38
N TRP A 5 -19.81 -23.27 11.35
CA TRP A 5 -19.69 -23.73 9.96
C TRP A 5 -18.23 -23.85 9.48
N LEU A 6 -17.30 -23.08 10.04
CA LEU A 6 -15.87 -23.17 9.77
C LEU A 6 -15.30 -24.57 10.11
N TYR A 7 -15.75 -25.11 11.23
CA TYR A 7 -15.29 -26.37 11.82
C TYR A 7 -16.14 -27.58 11.37
N THR A 8 -16.95 -27.44 10.31
CA THR A 8 -17.62 -28.58 9.66
C THR A 8 -17.05 -28.88 8.28
N LYS A 9 -16.36 -27.94 7.62
CA LYS A 9 -15.97 -28.07 6.21
C LYS A 9 -14.98 -29.19 5.92
N ILE A 10 -14.03 -29.44 6.81
CA ILE A 10 -13.07 -30.55 6.65
C ILE A 10 -13.84 -31.88 6.71
N LEU A 11 -14.70 -32.04 7.71
CA LEU A 11 -15.53 -33.23 7.87
C LEU A 11 -16.50 -33.43 6.69
N GLU A 12 -17.15 -32.36 6.20
CA GLU A 12 -18.03 -32.40 5.03
C GLU A 12 -17.28 -32.87 3.77
N ARG A 13 -16.04 -32.39 3.57
CA ARG A 13 -15.20 -32.78 2.44
C ARG A 13 -14.76 -34.24 2.54
N GLU A 14 -14.26 -34.66 3.69
CA GLU A 14 -13.81 -36.04 3.88
C GLU A 14 -14.98 -37.03 3.72
N LYS A 15 -16.16 -36.71 4.28
CA LYS A 15 -17.38 -37.46 4.04
C LYS A 15 -17.71 -37.58 2.55
N TYR A 16 -17.62 -36.47 1.80
CA TYR A 16 -17.87 -36.46 0.37
C TYR A 16 -16.89 -37.37 -0.41
N LEU A 17 -15.60 -37.29 -0.12
CA LEU A 17 -14.57 -38.12 -0.77
C LEU A 17 -14.76 -39.62 -0.47
N LEU A 18 -15.09 -39.95 0.78
CA LEU A 18 -15.35 -41.32 1.19
C LEU A 18 -16.60 -41.91 0.52
N LEU A 19 -17.69 -41.13 0.44
CA LEU A 19 -18.90 -41.54 -0.26
C LEU A 19 -18.66 -41.77 -1.75
N GLN A 20 -17.83 -40.94 -2.39
CA GLN A 20 -17.44 -41.19 -3.78
C GLN A 20 -16.62 -42.47 -3.97
N LYS A 21 -15.70 -42.75 -3.03
CA LYS A 21 -14.80 -43.90 -3.10
C LYS A 21 -15.52 -45.23 -2.82
N TYR A 22 -16.29 -45.29 -1.74
CA TYR A 22 -16.86 -46.53 -1.23
C TYR A 22 -18.33 -46.72 -1.59
N LYS A 23 -19.05 -45.65 -1.96
CA LYS A 23 -20.50 -45.66 -2.29
C LYS A 23 -21.38 -46.34 -1.22
N SER A 24 -20.92 -46.33 0.03
CA SER A 24 -21.59 -46.96 1.16
C SER A 24 -21.59 -45.99 2.35
N TYR A 25 -22.70 -45.99 3.10
CA TYR A 25 -22.85 -45.21 4.33
C TYR A 25 -22.39 -45.96 5.58
N ASP A 26 -22.23 -47.29 5.50
CA ASP A 26 -21.93 -48.16 6.65
C ASP A 26 -20.42 -48.47 6.79
N GLN A 27 -19.59 -47.94 5.89
CA GLN A 27 -18.17 -48.18 5.88
C GLN A 27 -17.51 -47.53 7.10
N LYS A 28 -16.84 -48.34 7.94
CA LYS A 28 -15.98 -47.83 9.01
C LYS A 28 -14.70 -47.26 8.42
N VAL A 29 -14.31 -46.09 8.90
CA VAL A 29 -13.13 -45.34 8.45
C VAL A 29 -12.40 -44.75 9.64
N ASP A 30 -11.08 -44.69 9.55
CA ASP A 30 -10.26 -43.98 10.52
C ASP A 30 -10.30 -42.49 10.19
N LEU A 31 -10.62 -41.67 11.21
CA LEU A 31 -10.70 -40.22 11.03
C LEU A 31 -9.30 -39.61 11.00
N PRO A 32 -8.96 -38.78 10.00
CA PRO A 32 -7.69 -38.08 9.99
C PRO A 32 -7.55 -37.12 11.18
N PRO A 33 -6.32 -36.90 11.69
CA PRO A 33 -6.08 -36.01 12.83
C PRO A 33 -6.60 -34.57 12.65
N THR A 34 -6.70 -34.09 11.40
CA THR A 34 -7.24 -32.78 11.07
C THR A 34 -8.71 -32.62 11.45
N ILE A 35 -9.52 -33.68 11.32
CA ILE A 35 -10.92 -33.68 11.77
C ILE A 35 -10.99 -33.69 13.30
N LEU A 36 -10.07 -34.37 13.98
CA LEU A 36 -10.07 -34.41 15.45
C LEU A 36 -9.94 -33.01 16.05
N GLN A 37 -9.12 -32.14 15.45
CA GLN A 37 -9.00 -30.74 15.89
C GLN A 37 -10.34 -29.99 15.80
N ASP A 38 -11.09 -30.17 14.71
CA ASP A 38 -12.43 -29.58 14.53
C ASP A 38 -13.40 -30.14 15.58
N LEU A 39 -13.38 -31.45 15.83
CA LEU A 39 -14.23 -32.08 16.84
C LEU A 39 -13.92 -31.61 18.27
N TYR A 40 -12.63 -31.41 18.61
CA TYR A 40 -12.24 -30.81 19.88
C TYR A 40 -12.77 -29.38 20.02
N TRP A 41 -12.71 -28.59 18.95
CA TRP A 41 -13.32 -27.26 18.95
C TRP A 41 -14.82 -27.35 19.25
N TRP A 42 -15.55 -28.26 18.60
CA TRP A 42 -16.97 -28.46 18.86
C TRP A 42 -17.26 -28.88 20.29
N ASN A 43 -16.53 -29.85 20.83
CA ASN A 43 -16.71 -30.33 22.20
C ASN A 43 -16.55 -29.20 23.24
N ASN A 44 -15.59 -28.29 23.00
CA ASN A 44 -15.32 -27.18 23.91
C ASN A 44 -16.29 -26.02 23.75
N ASN A 45 -16.88 -25.83 22.57
CA ASN A 45 -17.67 -24.63 22.25
C ASN A 45 -19.19 -24.86 22.22
N VAL A 46 -19.65 -26.11 22.05
CA VAL A 46 -21.06 -26.42 21.80
C VAL A 46 -22.00 -25.96 22.91
N LEU A 47 -21.55 -26.03 24.15
CA LEU A 47 -22.33 -25.63 25.32
C LEU A 47 -22.14 -24.15 25.71
N ILE A 48 -21.12 -23.48 25.17
CA ILE A 48 -20.68 -22.14 25.62
C ILE A 48 -21.13 -21.05 24.65
N VAL A 49 -21.17 -21.35 23.34
CA VAL A 49 -21.32 -20.33 22.31
C VAL A 49 -22.78 -19.92 22.12
N ASN A 50 -23.08 -18.68 22.49
CA ASN A 50 -24.35 -18.02 22.21
C ASN A 50 -24.35 -17.42 20.78
N ASN A 51 -25.46 -17.54 20.06
CA ASN A 51 -25.61 -16.99 18.72
C ASN A 51 -26.67 -15.87 18.76
N PRO A 52 -26.28 -14.62 19.09
CA PRO A 52 -27.24 -13.54 19.17
C PRO A 52 -27.86 -13.29 17.79
N ILE A 53 -29.19 -13.19 17.76
CA ILE A 53 -29.93 -12.76 16.57
C ILE A 53 -29.67 -11.27 16.40
N LYS A 54 -28.57 -10.92 15.72
CA LYS A 54 -28.23 -9.53 15.44
C LYS A 54 -28.89 -9.09 14.14
N GLN A 55 -29.46 -7.89 14.14
CA GLN A 55 -29.73 -7.18 12.90
C GLN A 55 -28.40 -6.74 12.25
N PRO A 56 -28.30 -6.72 10.91
CA PRO A 56 -27.06 -6.38 10.23
C PRO A 56 -26.79 -4.87 10.31
N SER A 57 -26.29 -4.40 11.46
CA SER A 57 -25.54 -3.15 11.52
C SER A 57 -24.07 -3.48 11.27
N PHE A 58 -23.49 -2.89 10.23
CA PHE A 58 -22.08 -3.05 9.91
C PHE A 58 -21.31 -1.83 10.41
N ASP A 59 -20.24 -2.09 11.16
CA ASP A 59 -19.36 -1.05 11.73
C ASP A 59 -18.32 -0.55 10.72
N LEU A 60 -18.19 -1.26 9.59
CA LEU A 60 -17.24 -0.99 8.53
C LEU A 60 -17.68 -1.68 7.23
N THR A 61 -17.55 -0.96 6.12
CA THR A 61 -17.70 -1.51 4.77
C THR A 61 -16.38 -1.44 4.05
N ILE A 62 -15.89 -2.57 3.54
CA ILE A 62 -14.63 -2.67 2.81
C ILE A 62 -14.94 -3.14 1.40
N TYR A 63 -14.38 -2.44 0.42
CA TYR A 63 -14.44 -2.76 -0.99
C TYR A 63 -13.10 -3.36 -1.40
N THR A 64 -13.12 -4.45 -2.15
CA THR A 64 -11.89 -5.13 -2.56
C THR A 64 -11.94 -5.51 -4.02
N ASP A 65 -10.76 -5.61 -4.62
CA ASP A 65 -10.59 -6.05 -6.00
C ASP A 65 -9.24 -6.77 -6.13
N ALA A 66 -9.19 -7.78 -6.99
CA ALA A 66 -7.96 -8.43 -7.39
C ALA A 66 -7.72 -8.26 -8.89
N SER A 67 -6.50 -7.89 -9.25
CA SER A 67 -6.04 -7.91 -10.63
C SER A 67 -4.96 -8.97 -10.83
N ARG A 68 -4.49 -9.12 -12.07
CA ARG A 68 -3.31 -9.95 -12.39
C ARG A 68 -2.01 -9.36 -11.84
N THR A 69 -1.99 -8.09 -11.45
CA THR A 69 -0.78 -7.38 -11.03
C THR A 69 -0.69 -7.12 -9.53
N GLY A 70 -1.83 -6.99 -8.87
CA GLY A 70 -1.90 -6.70 -7.44
C GLY A 70 -3.31 -6.77 -6.88
N TRP A 71 -3.46 -6.32 -5.65
CA TRP A 71 -4.74 -6.18 -4.96
C TRP A 71 -4.98 -4.73 -4.57
N GLY A 72 -6.26 -4.38 -4.47
CA GLY A 72 -6.71 -3.06 -4.08
C GLY A 72 -7.86 -3.18 -3.09
N ALA A 73 -7.91 -2.23 -2.16
CA ALA A 73 -9.05 -2.09 -1.27
C ALA A 73 -9.33 -0.64 -0.90
N TYR A 74 -10.60 -0.39 -0.59
CA TYR A 74 -11.11 0.93 -0.27
C TYR A 74 -12.09 0.85 0.90
N SER A 75 -12.00 1.80 1.82
CA SER A 75 -12.96 1.97 2.91
C SER A 75 -12.83 3.36 3.52
N ASN A 76 -13.96 4.05 3.76
CA ASN A 76 -14.01 5.37 4.42
C ASN A 76 -12.94 6.36 3.90
N ASP A 77 -12.94 6.64 2.59
CA ASP A 77 -11.99 7.54 1.90
C ASP A 77 -10.51 7.11 1.94
N THR A 78 -10.22 5.95 2.53
CA THR A 78 -8.87 5.39 2.61
C THR A 78 -8.69 4.31 1.56
N ARG A 79 -7.62 4.44 0.77
CA ARG A 79 -7.24 3.53 -0.31
C ARG A 79 -5.97 2.79 0.08
N VAL A 80 -5.91 1.50 -0.20
CA VAL A 80 -4.72 0.66 0.00
C VAL A 80 -4.55 -0.26 -1.19
N ASN A 81 -3.30 -0.52 -1.56
CA ASN A 81 -2.94 -1.46 -2.60
C ASN A 81 -1.66 -2.22 -2.21
N GLY A 82 -1.38 -3.29 -2.96
CA GLY A 82 -0.08 -3.94 -2.95
C GLY A 82 0.10 -4.86 -4.15
N GLY A 83 1.34 -5.10 -4.56
CA GLY A 83 1.68 -6.08 -5.59
C GLY A 83 1.51 -7.51 -5.07
N TRP A 84 1.45 -8.48 -5.98
CA TRP A 84 1.55 -9.92 -5.67
C TRP A 84 3.00 -10.37 -5.58
N LYS A 85 3.28 -11.38 -4.75
CA LYS A 85 4.53 -12.14 -4.82
C LYS A 85 4.59 -13.00 -6.08
N ASP A 86 5.79 -13.41 -6.48
CA ASP A 86 5.98 -14.28 -7.64
C ASP A 86 5.21 -15.60 -7.52
N GLU A 87 5.14 -16.18 -6.32
CA GLU A 87 4.36 -17.40 -6.09
C GLU A 87 2.85 -17.13 -6.17
N GLU A 88 2.42 -15.94 -5.75
CA GLU A 88 1.02 -15.53 -5.74
C GLU A 88 0.48 -15.28 -7.16
N LEU A 89 1.32 -14.76 -8.07
CA LEU A 89 0.97 -14.53 -9.47
C LEU A 89 0.51 -15.81 -10.20
N GLY A 90 0.97 -16.97 -9.75
CA GLY A 90 0.57 -18.28 -10.28
C GLY A 90 -0.84 -18.73 -9.87
N TYR A 91 -1.46 -18.07 -8.89
CA TYR A 91 -2.77 -18.48 -8.40
C TYR A 91 -3.93 -18.05 -9.31
N HIS A 92 -5.01 -18.83 -9.24
CA HIS A 92 -6.25 -18.52 -9.95
C HIS A 92 -6.90 -17.26 -9.39
N ILE A 93 -7.62 -16.50 -10.23
CA ILE A 93 -8.23 -15.22 -9.84
C ILE A 93 -9.13 -15.34 -8.61
N ASN A 94 -9.96 -16.38 -8.52
CA ASN A 94 -10.80 -16.64 -7.33
C ASN A 94 -10.01 -16.73 -6.01
N TYR A 95 -8.77 -17.23 -6.04
CA TYR A 95 -7.90 -17.27 -4.87
C TYR A 95 -7.35 -15.87 -4.55
N LEU A 96 -6.91 -15.14 -5.59
CA LEU A 96 -6.44 -13.77 -5.45
C LEU A 96 -7.53 -12.85 -4.89
N GLU A 97 -8.79 -13.01 -5.31
CA GLU A 97 -9.94 -12.27 -4.76
C GLU A 97 -10.13 -12.51 -3.27
N LEU A 98 -10.08 -13.76 -2.82
CA LEU A 98 -10.13 -14.09 -1.40
C LEU A 98 -8.89 -13.56 -0.65
N LEU A 99 -7.73 -13.54 -1.29
CA LEU A 99 -6.51 -13.04 -0.69
C LEU A 99 -6.55 -11.52 -0.54
N SER A 100 -7.08 -10.79 -1.53
CA SER A 100 -7.37 -9.36 -1.46
C SER A 100 -8.28 -9.04 -0.28
N VAL A 101 -9.35 -9.83 -0.08
CA VAL A 101 -10.22 -9.73 1.10
C VAL A 101 -9.42 -9.88 2.39
N PHE A 102 -8.54 -10.87 2.47
CA PHE A 102 -7.76 -11.09 3.68
C PHE A 102 -6.80 -9.94 3.98
N PHE A 103 -6.11 -9.43 2.97
CA PHE A 103 -5.21 -8.28 3.10
C PHE A 103 -5.96 -7.01 3.51
N ALA A 104 -7.11 -6.75 2.89
CA ALA A 104 -7.96 -5.62 3.26
C ALA A 104 -8.45 -5.72 4.72
N LEU A 105 -8.81 -6.92 5.19
CA LEU A 105 -9.19 -7.16 6.59
C LEU A 105 -8.03 -6.91 7.54
N LYS A 106 -6.84 -7.45 7.25
CA LYS A 106 -5.63 -7.22 8.07
C LYS A 106 -5.30 -5.74 8.18
N TYR A 107 -5.54 -4.97 7.13
CA TYR A 107 -5.32 -3.54 7.10
C TYR A 107 -6.39 -2.76 7.88
N PHE A 108 -7.66 -2.79 7.43
CA PHE A 108 -8.71 -1.93 7.97
C PHE A 108 -9.22 -2.38 9.35
N ALA A 109 -9.08 -3.67 9.66
CA ALA A 109 -9.51 -4.26 10.92
C ALA A 109 -8.34 -4.67 11.84
N LYS A 110 -7.11 -4.19 11.59
CA LYS A 110 -5.90 -4.49 12.39
C LYS A 110 -6.15 -4.40 13.90
N ASN A 111 -6.77 -3.31 14.32
CA ASN A 111 -7.04 -2.96 15.73
C ASN A 111 -8.53 -3.05 16.10
N ARG A 112 -9.36 -3.74 15.30
CA ARG A 112 -10.80 -3.87 15.56
C ARG A 112 -11.12 -5.20 16.23
N PHE A 113 -12.08 -5.18 17.14
CA PHE A 113 -12.56 -6.34 17.89
C PHE A 113 -14.08 -6.26 18.06
N GLY A 114 -14.76 -7.40 18.08
CA GLY A 114 -16.18 -7.49 18.43
C GLY A 114 -17.17 -6.87 17.43
N CYS A 115 -16.73 -6.51 16.23
CA CYS A 115 -17.53 -5.78 15.24
C CYS A 115 -18.09 -6.67 14.11
N SER A 116 -18.96 -6.09 13.29
CA SER A 116 -19.45 -6.70 12.04
C SER A 116 -18.95 -5.89 10.84
N ILE A 117 -18.40 -6.56 9.83
CA ILE A 117 -17.82 -5.95 8.63
C ILE A 117 -18.58 -6.41 7.40
N LEU A 118 -18.98 -5.46 6.56
CA LEU A 118 -19.52 -5.70 5.23
C LEU A 118 -18.37 -5.71 4.21
N LEU A 119 -18.24 -6.79 3.46
CA LEU A 119 -17.32 -6.92 2.34
C LEU A 119 -18.11 -6.72 1.04
N ARG A 120 -17.62 -5.82 0.18
CA ARG A 120 -18.13 -5.57 -1.16
C ARG A 120 -17.10 -6.12 -2.15
N VAL A 121 -17.47 -7.23 -2.80
CA VAL A 121 -16.58 -8.02 -3.67
C VAL A 121 -17.32 -8.29 -4.96
N ASP A 122 -16.65 -8.25 -6.11
CA ASP A 122 -17.28 -8.50 -7.42
C ASP A 122 -17.15 -9.98 -7.87
N ASN A 123 -16.37 -10.78 -7.15
CA ASN A 123 -16.22 -12.21 -7.39
C ASN A 123 -17.23 -13.07 -6.58
N THR A 124 -18.15 -13.71 -7.30
CA THR A 124 -19.20 -14.57 -6.71
C THR A 124 -18.65 -15.78 -5.96
N THR A 125 -17.50 -16.32 -6.38
CA THR A 125 -16.86 -17.45 -5.69
C THR A 125 -16.34 -16.99 -4.33
N ALA A 126 -15.64 -15.85 -4.28
CA ALA A 126 -15.15 -15.27 -3.02
C ALA A 126 -16.31 -14.96 -2.06
N ILE A 127 -17.39 -14.35 -2.54
CA ILE A 127 -18.60 -14.09 -1.74
C ILE A 127 -19.15 -15.38 -1.13
N SER A 128 -19.29 -16.44 -1.94
CA SER A 128 -19.80 -17.74 -1.50
C SER A 128 -18.90 -18.36 -0.42
N TYR A 129 -17.59 -18.34 -0.62
CA TYR A 129 -16.63 -18.88 0.34
C TYR A 129 -16.63 -18.10 1.65
N ILE A 130 -16.75 -16.77 1.63
CA ILE A 130 -16.86 -15.98 2.86
C ILE A 130 -18.17 -16.29 3.58
N ASN A 131 -19.31 -16.16 2.90
CA ASN A 131 -20.63 -16.33 3.54
C ASN A 131 -20.90 -17.75 4.03
N ARG A 132 -20.29 -18.77 3.40
CA ARG A 132 -20.42 -20.18 3.79
C ARG A 132 -19.28 -20.68 4.67
N MET A 133 -18.34 -19.82 5.05
CA MET A 133 -17.13 -20.16 5.82
C MET A 133 -16.29 -21.27 5.18
N GLY A 134 -16.14 -21.22 3.86
CA GLY A 134 -15.40 -22.18 3.06
C GLY A 134 -16.26 -22.95 2.07
N GLY A 135 -15.64 -23.95 1.46
CA GLY A 135 -16.24 -24.77 0.42
C GLY A 135 -15.59 -26.15 0.34
N ILE A 136 -16.35 -27.14 -0.11
CA ILE A 136 -15.88 -28.53 -0.15
C ILE A 136 -15.06 -28.87 -1.40
N GLN A 137 -15.15 -28.06 -2.46
CA GLN A 137 -14.64 -28.42 -3.78
C GLN A 137 -13.12 -28.22 -3.89
N PHE A 138 -12.62 -27.04 -3.52
CA PHE A 138 -11.22 -26.65 -3.73
C PHE A 138 -10.48 -26.51 -2.38
N PRO A 139 -9.53 -27.40 -2.05
CA PRO A 139 -8.81 -27.36 -0.77
C PRO A 139 -8.11 -26.05 -0.48
N HIS A 140 -7.44 -25.47 -1.48
CA HIS A 140 -6.64 -24.26 -1.33
C HIS A 140 -7.52 -23.03 -1.02
N LEU A 141 -8.67 -22.88 -1.70
CA LEU A 141 -9.64 -21.83 -1.37
C LEU A 141 -10.25 -22.03 0.02
N ASN A 142 -10.52 -23.29 0.40
CA ASN A 142 -11.04 -23.61 1.72
C ASN A 142 -10.03 -23.34 2.84
N ALA A 143 -8.75 -23.61 2.62
CA ALA A 143 -7.67 -23.28 3.55
C ALA A 143 -7.59 -21.77 3.78
N LEU A 144 -7.59 -20.97 2.70
CA LEU A 144 -7.56 -19.51 2.82
C LEU A 144 -8.82 -18.95 3.48
N ALA A 145 -10.01 -19.43 3.09
CA ALA A 145 -11.26 -19.04 3.76
C ALA A 145 -11.24 -19.40 5.25
N ARG A 146 -10.60 -20.52 5.61
CA ARG A 146 -10.42 -20.91 7.00
C ARG A 146 -9.49 -19.96 7.75
N ASP A 147 -8.37 -19.58 7.15
CA ASP A 147 -7.44 -18.61 7.75
C ASP A 147 -8.12 -17.25 7.99
N ILE A 148 -8.92 -16.77 7.02
CA ILE A 148 -9.70 -15.53 7.14
C ILE A 148 -10.65 -15.60 8.34
N TRP A 149 -11.44 -16.67 8.44
CA TRP A 149 -12.41 -16.81 9.52
C TRP A 149 -11.78 -17.08 10.88
N GLN A 150 -10.67 -17.83 10.96
CA GLN A 150 -9.91 -18.00 12.21
C GLN A 150 -9.29 -16.69 12.68
N TRP A 151 -8.82 -15.85 11.76
CA TRP A 151 -8.33 -14.52 12.09
C TRP A 151 -9.43 -13.62 12.66
N CYS A 152 -10.65 -13.74 12.10
CA CYS A 152 -11.84 -13.02 12.57
C CYS A 152 -12.36 -13.56 13.92
N GLU A 153 -12.37 -14.88 14.11
CA GLU A 153 -12.81 -15.56 15.33
C GLU A 153 -11.98 -15.09 16.54
N LYS A 154 -10.65 -15.05 16.41
CA LYS A 154 -9.74 -14.53 17.45
C LYS A 154 -10.05 -13.09 17.88
N ARG A 155 -10.71 -12.31 17.02
CA ARG A 155 -11.08 -10.91 17.26
C ARG A 155 -12.58 -10.71 17.47
N ASN A 156 -13.36 -11.80 17.51
CA ASN A 156 -14.81 -11.76 17.60
C ASN A 156 -15.49 -10.92 16.48
N ILE A 157 -14.87 -10.87 15.30
CA ILE A 157 -15.35 -10.16 14.12
C ILE A 157 -16.30 -11.06 13.31
N TRP A 158 -17.38 -10.48 12.79
CA TRP A 158 -18.26 -11.16 11.83
C TRP A 158 -18.20 -10.54 10.47
N LEU A 159 -18.11 -11.38 9.45
CA LEU A 159 -18.07 -10.96 8.06
C LEU A 159 -19.40 -11.23 7.38
N HIS A 160 -19.79 -10.33 6.49
CA HIS A 160 -20.83 -10.56 5.51
C HIS A 160 -20.32 -10.06 4.16
N ALA A 161 -20.32 -10.92 3.14
CA ALA A 161 -19.96 -10.53 1.79
C ALA A 161 -21.21 -10.29 0.95
N SER A 162 -21.23 -9.19 0.22
CA SER A 162 -22.26 -8.87 -0.78
C SER A 162 -21.61 -8.46 -2.09
N ASP A 163 -22.31 -8.70 -3.19
CA ASP A 163 -21.87 -8.32 -4.51
C ASP A 163 -21.90 -6.81 -4.69
N ILE A 164 -20.93 -6.31 -5.45
CA ILE A 164 -20.94 -4.95 -5.97
C ILE A 164 -20.82 -4.99 -7.49
N ASN A 165 -21.49 -4.05 -8.16
CA ASN A 165 -21.31 -3.91 -9.59
C ASN A 165 -19.86 -3.46 -9.87
N THR A 166 -19.16 -4.14 -10.77
CA THR A 166 -17.77 -3.77 -11.14
C THR A 166 -17.64 -2.30 -11.55
N LYS A 167 -18.69 -1.69 -12.13
CA LYS A 167 -18.70 -0.24 -12.47
C LYS A 167 -18.72 0.69 -11.26
N GLU A 168 -19.17 0.19 -10.11
CA GLU A 168 -19.21 0.91 -8.84
C GLU A 168 -17.96 0.62 -7.98
N ASN A 169 -17.17 -0.42 -8.31
CA ASN A 169 -15.95 -0.80 -7.58
C ASN A 169 -14.70 -0.05 -8.09
N VAL A 170 -14.86 1.22 -8.48
CA VAL A 170 -13.81 1.96 -9.20
C VAL A 170 -12.55 2.13 -8.37
N GLU A 171 -12.69 2.44 -7.09
CA GLU A 171 -11.54 2.72 -6.23
C GLU A 171 -10.69 1.48 -6.00
N ALA A 172 -11.30 0.34 -5.67
CA ALA A 172 -10.56 -0.89 -5.44
C ALA A 172 -9.93 -1.41 -6.74
N ASP A 173 -10.63 -1.33 -7.88
CA ASP A 173 -10.11 -1.72 -9.21
C ASP A 173 -8.94 -0.84 -9.67
N GLU A 174 -9.02 0.48 -9.44
CA GLU A 174 -7.90 1.39 -9.71
C GLU A 174 -6.68 1.05 -8.84
N GLU A 175 -6.91 0.76 -7.55
CA GLU A 175 -5.85 0.41 -6.62
C GLU A 175 -5.20 -0.94 -6.96
N SER A 176 -5.98 -1.96 -7.35
CA SER A 176 -5.46 -3.30 -7.67
C SER A 176 -4.54 -3.31 -8.89
N ARG A 177 -4.66 -2.30 -9.76
CA ARG A 177 -3.85 -2.13 -10.98
C ARG A 177 -2.67 -1.16 -10.81
N LYS A 178 -2.53 -0.50 -9.66
CA LYS A 178 -1.39 0.39 -9.39
C LYS A 178 -0.18 -0.43 -8.93
N ILE A 179 0.85 -0.43 -9.77
CA ILE A 179 2.18 -0.91 -9.38
C ILE A 179 3.09 0.30 -9.24
N ASN A 180 3.63 0.53 -8.05
CA ASN A 180 4.59 1.60 -7.84
C ASN A 180 6.02 1.04 -8.01
N SER A 181 6.44 0.79 -9.25
CA SER A 181 7.71 0.11 -9.58
C SER A 181 8.94 0.75 -8.94
N ASP A 182 8.89 2.05 -8.66
CA ASP A 182 10.07 2.83 -8.29
C ASP A 182 10.40 2.75 -6.79
N VAL A 183 9.50 2.19 -5.98
CA VAL A 183 9.70 1.97 -4.53
C VAL A 183 9.93 0.50 -4.18
N GLU A 184 9.70 -0.40 -5.14
CA GLU A 184 9.74 -1.85 -4.95
C GLU A 184 11.09 -2.45 -5.36
N TRP A 185 12.10 -1.63 -5.66
CA TRP A 185 13.45 -2.11 -5.98
C TRP A 185 14.03 -2.88 -4.80
N GLU A 186 14.72 -3.98 -5.10
CA GLU A 186 15.42 -4.80 -4.12
C GLU A 186 16.77 -5.28 -4.64
N LEU A 187 17.63 -5.63 -3.70
CA LEU A 187 18.85 -6.36 -3.99
C LEU A 187 18.52 -7.80 -4.41
N SER A 188 19.29 -8.37 -5.34
CA SER A 188 19.12 -9.77 -5.70
C SER A 188 19.33 -10.69 -4.50
N ASN A 189 18.61 -11.82 -4.47
CA ASN A 189 18.74 -12.80 -3.39
C ASN A 189 20.18 -13.29 -3.23
N SER A 190 20.93 -13.49 -4.32
CA SER A 190 22.34 -13.90 -4.26
C SER A 190 23.24 -12.87 -3.58
N ALA A 191 23.05 -11.59 -3.87
CA ALA A 191 23.81 -10.52 -3.24
C ALA A 191 23.40 -10.29 -1.78
N PHE A 192 22.11 -10.44 -1.46
CA PHE A 192 21.63 -10.41 -0.08
C PHE A 192 22.25 -11.53 0.76
N GLU A 193 22.24 -12.78 0.26
CA GLU A 193 22.85 -13.91 0.96
C GLU A 193 24.36 -13.73 1.16
N TYR A 194 25.06 -13.12 0.20
CA TYR A 194 26.46 -12.75 0.38
C TYR A 194 26.66 -11.77 1.55
N ILE A 195 25.80 -10.76 1.68
CA ILE A 195 25.84 -9.81 2.81
C ILE A 195 25.57 -10.53 4.13
N VAL A 196 24.56 -11.40 4.16
CA VAL A 196 24.19 -12.19 5.35
C VAL A 196 25.36 -13.07 5.83
N GLN A 197 26.12 -13.65 4.92
CA GLN A 197 27.30 -14.45 5.26
C GLN A 197 28.42 -13.64 5.92
N GLN A 198 28.54 -12.35 5.58
CA GLN A 198 29.61 -11.48 6.11
C GLN A 198 29.20 -10.73 7.38
N LEU A 199 27.96 -10.24 7.45
CA LEU A 199 27.49 -9.32 8.49
C LEU A 199 26.50 -9.96 9.48
N GLY A 200 26.10 -11.20 9.23
CA GLY A 200 25.06 -11.89 9.99
C GLY A 200 23.66 -11.66 9.41
N ARG A 201 22.72 -12.51 9.82
CA ARG A 201 21.35 -12.46 9.30
C ARG A 201 20.54 -11.37 10.01
N PRO A 202 20.04 -10.36 9.28
CA PRO A 202 19.22 -9.30 9.87
C PRO A 202 17.89 -9.85 10.40
N GLU A 203 17.43 -9.26 11.49
CA GLU A 203 16.13 -9.54 12.12
C GLU A 203 15.00 -8.66 11.55
N LEU A 204 15.36 -7.51 10.98
CA LEU A 204 14.41 -6.50 10.49
C LEU A 204 14.83 -5.98 9.11
N ASP A 205 13.87 -5.92 8.18
CA ASP A 205 14.05 -5.27 6.89
C ASP A 205 13.40 -3.87 6.88
N LEU A 206 14.18 -2.83 6.65
CA LEU A 206 13.71 -1.46 6.58
C LEU A 206 13.49 -1.04 5.12
N PHE A 207 12.39 -0.32 4.90
CA PHE A 207 11.98 0.21 3.60
C PHE A 207 11.52 -0.85 2.60
N ALA A 208 11.09 -2.00 3.09
CA ALA A 208 10.58 -3.10 2.28
C ALA A 208 9.05 -3.20 2.33
N SER A 209 8.46 -3.71 1.27
CA SER A 209 7.07 -4.16 1.19
C SER A 209 7.00 -5.68 1.33
N ARG A 210 5.78 -6.22 1.39
CA ARG A 210 5.55 -7.66 1.37
C ARG A 210 6.19 -8.37 0.16
N THR A 211 6.33 -7.68 -0.97
CA THR A 211 6.83 -8.27 -2.22
C THR A 211 8.35 -8.29 -2.31
N ASN A 212 9.05 -7.41 -1.60
CA ASN A 212 10.50 -7.27 -1.71
C ASN A 212 11.27 -7.45 -0.38
N ALA A 213 10.55 -7.75 0.71
CA ALA A 213 11.15 -8.02 2.00
C ALA A 213 12.06 -9.26 1.97
N LYS A 214 13.30 -9.09 2.41
CA LYS A 214 14.31 -10.15 2.59
C LYS A 214 14.26 -10.77 3.99
N CYS A 215 13.62 -10.10 4.94
CA CYS A 215 13.42 -10.58 6.31
C CYS A 215 11.95 -10.93 6.58
N ARG A 216 11.71 -11.77 7.59
CA ARG A 216 10.35 -12.08 8.06
C ARG A 216 9.63 -10.84 8.59
N ASP A 217 10.35 -10.05 9.40
CA ASP A 217 9.83 -8.84 10.00
C ASP A 217 10.36 -7.66 9.16
N TYR A 218 9.46 -6.79 8.69
CA TYR A 218 9.82 -5.66 7.84
C TYR A 218 9.00 -4.39 8.15
N VAL A 219 9.51 -3.25 7.69
CA VAL A 219 8.93 -1.92 7.85
C VAL A 219 8.73 -1.28 6.50
N SER A 220 7.48 -1.05 6.16
CA SER A 220 7.07 -0.55 4.85
C SER A 220 6.91 0.96 4.82
N TRP A 221 7.16 1.57 3.65
CA TRP A 221 7.00 3.02 3.51
C TRP A 221 5.54 3.44 3.66
N TYR A 222 4.63 2.70 3.03
CA TYR A 222 3.18 2.83 3.21
C TYR A 222 2.66 1.67 4.04
N GLN A 223 1.42 1.79 4.50
CA GLN A 223 0.83 0.78 5.37
C GLN A 223 0.56 -0.52 4.58
N ASP A 224 1.26 -1.58 4.97
CA ASP A 224 1.23 -2.90 4.34
C ASP A 224 0.64 -3.93 5.34
N PRO A 225 -0.18 -4.90 4.89
CA PRO A 225 -0.90 -5.82 5.77
C PRO A 225 -0.03 -6.58 6.77
N ASP A 226 1.18 -6.97 6.36
CA ASP A 226 2.06 -7.84 7.15
C ASP A 226 3.28 -7.08 7.73
N ALA A 227 3.40 -5.78 7.45
CA ALA A 227 4.47 -4.96 8.02
C ALA A 227 4.32 -4.75 9.53
N VAL A 228 5.45 -4.79 10.22
CA VAL A 228 5.55 -4.58 11.67
C VAL A 228 5.28 -3.11 12.02
N ALA A 229 5.79 -2.19 11.18
CA ALA A 229 5.60 -0.76 11.33
C ALA A 229 5.46 -0.10 9.95
N VAL A 230 5.01 1.16 9.95
CA VAL A 230 4.92 2.01 8.77
C VAL A 230 5.90 3.15 8.95
N ASP A 231 6.61 3.49 7.88
CA ASP A 231 7.67 4.49 7.83
C ASP A 231 8.82 4.19 8.81
N ALA A 232 9.92 3.68 8.27
CA ALA A 232 11.11 3.34 9.04
C ALA A 232 11.68 4.53 9.83
N PHE A 233 11.44 5.77 9.42
CA PHE A 233 11.92 6.94 10.16
C PHE A 233 11.15 7.22 11.46
N THR A 234 10.03 6.53 11.69
CA THR A 234 9.18 6.72 12.88
C THR A 234 9.52 5.79 14.05
N ILE A 235 10.43 4.83 13.85
CA ILE A 235 10.78 3.83 14.86
C ILE A 235 12.26 3.87 15.21
N SER A 236 12.60 3.42 16.43
CA SER A 236 13.99 3.17 16.79
C SER A 236 14.50 1.91 16.08
N TRP A 237 15.67 2.01 15.43
CA TRP A 237 16.31 0.89 14.76
C TRP A 237 17.15 0.02 15.71
N GLN A 238 17.43 0.52 16.92
CA GLN A 238 18.20 -0.23 17.92
C GLN A 238 17.30 -1.02 18.88
N PRO A 239 17.76 -2.20 19.37
CA PRO A 239 19.08 -2.82 19.18
C PRO A 239 19.12 -3.88 18.04
N LYS A 240 18.16 -3.87 17.11
CA LYS A 240 18.01 -4.95 16.11
C LYS A 240 19.10 -4.88 15.05
N LEU A 241 19.66 -6.02 14.66
CA LEU A 241 20.43 -6.12 13.41
C LEU A 241 19.45 -5.97 12.25
N PHE A 242 19.59 -4.92 11.44
CA PHE A 242 18.65 -4.61 10.37
C PHE A 242 19.33 -4.60 9.01
N TYR A 243 18.55 -4.91 7.97
CA TYR A 243 18.85 -4.63 6.58
C TYR A 243 18.03 -3.42 6.13
N ALA A 244 18.59 -2.58 5.27
CA ALA A 244 17.91 -1.40 4.76
C ALA A 244 18.22 -1.22 3.28
N PHE A 245 17.18 -1.19 2.46
CA PHE A 245 17.28 -0.88 1.04
C PHE A 245 16.25 0.20 0.69
N PRO A 246 16.49 1.47 1.08
CA PRO A 246 15.54 2.55 0.87
C PRO A 246 15.34 2.83 -0.63
N PRO A 247 14.12 3.19 -1.06
CA PRO A 247 13.86 3.72 -2.39
C PRO A 247 14.86 4.81 -2.78
N PHE A 248 15.34 4.80 -4.03
CA PHE A 248 16.39 5.73 -4.48
C PHE A 248 15.99 7.21 -4.31
N CYS A 249 14.69 7.52 -4.37
CA CYS A 249 14.18 8.86 -4.10
C CYS A 249 14.42 9.34 -2.65
N LEU A 250 14.55 8.42 -1.69
CA LEU A 250 14.94 8.73 -0.31
C LEU A 250 16.46 8.87 -0.16
N ILE A 251 17.24 8.07 -0.91
CA ILE A 251 18.71 8.12 -0.88
C ILE A 251 19.23 9.48 -1.36
N LEU A 252 18.70 10.01 -2.46
CA LEU A 252 19.13 11.30 -3.03
C LEU A 252 19.01 12.47 -2.04
N ASN A 253 17.99 12.44 -1.18
CA ASN A 253 17.85 13.46 -0.14
C ASN A 253 18.92 13.28 0.96
N SER A 254 19.22 12.05 1.35
CA SER A 254 20.20 11.77 2.40
C SER A 254 21.64 12.12 2.01
N THR A 255 22.08 11.79 0.78
CA THR A 255 23.42 12.11 0.30
C THR A 255 23.61 13.61 0.15
N THR A 256 22.63 14.30 -0.44
CA THR A 256 22.66 15.77 -0.58
C THR A 256 22.76 16.45 0.79
N LEU A 257 22.08 15.92 1.82
CA LEU A 257 22.16 16.46 3.17
C LEU A 257 23.52 16.18 3.84
N VAL A 258 24.10 14.99 3.65
CA VAL A 258 25.44 14.65 4.16
C VAL A 258 26.51 15.51 3.50
N ASP A 259 26.45 15.69 2.18
CA ASP A 259 27.36 16.54 1.43
C ASP A 259 27.23 18.00 1.86
N TYR A 260 25.98 18.48 2.05
CA TYR A 260 25.74 19.83 2.57
C TYR A 260 26.32 20.02 3.97
N ILE A 261 26.10 19.08 4.90
CA ILE A 261 26.66 19.15 6.26
C ILE A 261 28.20 19.15 6.20
N SER A 262 28.78 18.29 5.36
CA SER A 262 30.23 18.19 5.18
C SER A 262 30.83 19.49 4.63
N PHE A 263 30.23 20.04 3.58
CA PHE A 263 30.67 21.29 2.94
C PHE A 263 30.51 22.51 3.85
N THR A 264 29.47 22.52 4.70
CA THR A 264 29.20 23.63 5.62
C THR A 264 29.88 23.49 6.97
N LYS A 265 30.64 22.41 7.21
CA LYS A 265 31.22 22.07 8.53
C LYS A 265 32.04 23.21 9.13
N GLU A 266 32.90 23.85 8.36
CA GLU A 266 33.76 24.97 8.82
C GLU A 266 33.00 26.29 9.02
N LEU A 267 31.79 26.39 8.45
CA LEU A 267 30.95 27.58 8.52
C LEU A 267 29.95 27.53 9.69
N ARG A 268 29.81 26.36 10.33
CA ARG A 268 28.91 26.15 11.47
C ARG A 268 29.59 26.61 12.76
N SER A 269 28.92 27.48 13.53
CA SER A 269 29.37 27.77 14.88
C SER A 269 29.10 26.58 15.80
N THR A 270 29.88 26.45 16.87
CA THR A 270 29.75 25.42 17.92
C THR A 270 28.40 25.43 18.64
N SER A 271 27.54 26.43 18.37
CA SER A 271 26.25 26.65 19.01
C SER A 271 25.05 26.51 18.07
N SER A 272 25.24 26.05 16.82
CA SER A 272 24.18 25.94 15.81
C SER A 272 23.77 24.48 15.58
N ASP A 273 22.63 24.07 16.14
CA ASP A 273 22.04 22.73 15.93
C ASP A 273 21.14 22.64 14.67
N HIS A 274 21.01 23.70 13.89
CA HIS A 274 20.12 23.71 12.72
C HIS A 274 20.78 23.15 11.46
N LEU A 275 20.01 22.35 10.71
CA LEU A 275 20.47 21.72 9.48
C LEU A 275 20.91 22.74 8.42
N LEU A 276 20.17 23.83 8.20
CA LEU A 276 20.47 24.83 7.15
C LEU A 276 21.03 26.13 7.73
N ILE A 277 22.14 26.64 7.16
CA ILE A 277 22.81 27.88 7.56
C ILE A 277 22.91 28.89 6.42
N THR A 278 22.99 30.18 6.73
CA THR A 278 23.11 31.25 5.73
C THR A 278 24.47 31.24 5.03
N VAL A 279 24.45 31.33 3.69
CA VAL A 279 25.65 31.29 2.85
C VAL A 279 26.49 32.57 2.95
N LYS A 280 25.90 33.70 3.35
CA LYS A 280 26.60 34.98 3.56
C LYS A 280 26.96 35.18 5.02
N ARG A 281 28.16 35.73 5.27
CA ARG A 281 28.61 36.16 6.60
C ARG A 281 27.71 37.29 7.13
N PRO A 282 27.40 37.34 8.44
CA PRO A 282 27.71 36.30 9.43
C PRO A 282 26.86 35.04 9.20
N HIS A 283 27.48 33.86 9.23
CA HIS A 283 26.81 32.57 9.06
C HIS A 283 25.90 32.31 10.26
N ARG A 284 24.59 32.27 10.03
CA ARG A 284 23.54 32.09 11.05
C ARG A 284 22.57 31.00 10.61
N ASN A 285 21.70 30.57 11.50
CA ASN A 285 20.61 29.65 11.15
C ASN A 285 19.74 30.26 10.03
N ALA A 286 19.46 29.47 8.99
CA ALA A 286 18.57 29.88 7.93
C ALA A 286 17.14 29.95 8.47
N THR A 287 16.49 31.10 8.34
CA THR A 287 15.06 31.24 8.70
C THR A 287 14.17 30.69 7.60
N ALA A 288 12.91 30.39 7.92
CA ALA A 288 11.91 30.02 6.92
C ALA A 288 11.79 31.06 5.78
N GLN A 289 11.95 32.36 6.10
CA GLN A 289 11.95 33.44 5.13
C GLN A 289 13.19 33.40 4.23
N SER A 290 14.37 33.10 4.77
CA SER A 290 15.61 32.94 4.00
C SER A 290 15.52 31.76 3.04
N ILE A 291 15.04 30.61 3.52
CA ILE A 291 14.82 29.41 2.70
C ILE A 291 13.81 29.70 1.59
N SER A 292 12.72 30.39 1.92
CA SER A 292 11.73 30.81 0.94
C SER A 292 12.32 31.70 -0.17
N ARG A 293 13.24 32.62 0.16
CA ARG A 293 13.94 33.44 -0.85
C ARG A 293 14.87 32.60 -1.72
N TRP A 294 15.66 31.71 -1.14
CA TRP A 294 16.56 30.84 -1.91
C TRP A 294 15.79 29.97 -2.89
N ILE A 295 14.67 29.39 -2.45
CA ILE A 295 13.79 28.63 -3.33
C ILE A 295 13.30 29.51 -4.49
N LYS A 296 12.82 30.74 -4.22
CA LYS A 296 12.38 31.66 -5.29
C LYS A 296 13.51 32.05 -6.24
N GLN A 297 14.72 32.24 -5.73
CA GLN A 297 15.89 32.59 -6.52
C GLN A 297 16.29 31.42 -7.45
N VAL A 298 16.36 30.20 -6.92
CA VAL A 298 16.63 28.99 -7.71
C VAL A 298 15.57 28.80 -8.79
N LEU A 299 14.29 29.09 -8.49
CA LEU A 299 13.23 29.07 -9.49
C LEU A 299 13.47 30.09 -10.61
N GLN A 300 13.84 31.33 -10.28
CA GLN A 300 14.17 32.36 -11.27
C GLN A 300 15.38 31.99 -12.13
N GLU A 301 16.45 31.51 -11.50
CA GLU A 301 17.67 31.05 -12.18
C GLU A 301 17.39 29.84 -13.09
N SER A 302 16.40 29.01 -12.73
CA SER A 302 15.92 27.89 -13.55
C SER A 302 14.91 28.32 -14.64
N GLY A 303 14.74 29.63 -14.89
CA GLY A 303 13.84 30.15 -15.91
C GLY A 303 12.36 30.12 -15.56
N VAL A 304 12.01 29.91 -14.28
CA VAL A 304 10.63 29.89 -13.79
C VAL A 304 10.26 31.24 -13.16
N ASP A 305 9.16 31.84 -13.61
CA ASP A 305 8.67 33.12 -13.09
C ASP A 305 8.24 33.05 -11.62
N ALA A 306 9.05 33.62 -10.72
CA ALA A 306 8.77 33.66 -9.28
C ALA A 306 7.67 34.65 -8.85
N VAL A 307 7.05 35.37 -9.79
CA VAL A 307 5.80 36.13 -9.55
C VAL A 307 4.60 35.19 -9.55
N VAL A 308 4.61 34.16 -10.41
CA VAL A 308 3.55 33.14 -10.51
C VAL A 308 3.75 31.99 -9.51
N PHE A 309 5.00 31.68 -9.17
CA PHE A 309 5.37 30.58 -8.28
C PHE A 309 6.08 31.07 -7.01
N SER A 310 5.41 30.89 -5.86
CA SER A 310 6.00 31.11 -4.52
C SER A 310 6.90 29.96 -4.07
N ALA A 311 7.60 30.11 -2.94
CA ALA A 311 8.42 29.03 -2.38
C ALA A 311 7.64 27.74 -2.04
N HIS A 312 6.34 27.86 -1.73
CA HIS A 312 5.45 26.72 -1.53
C HIS A 312 5.10 25.99 -2.84
N SER A 313 5.41 26.60 -4.00
CA SER A 313 5.14 26.04 -5.33
C SER A 313 6.39 25.60 -6.08
N ALA A 314 7.53 25.43 -5.40
CA ALA A 314 8.76 24.90 -5.99
C ALA A 314 8.54 23.56 -6.69
N ARG A 315 7.75 22.68 -6.07
CA ARG A 315 7.34 21.40 -6.66
C ARG A 315 6.53 21.58 -7.96
N HIS A 316 5.68 22.59 -8.03
CA HIS A 316 4.86 22.91 -9.20
C HIS A 316 5.71 23.48 -10.35
N ALA A 317 6.63 24.36 -10.01
CA ALA A 317 7.55 24.99 -10.95
C ALA A 317 8.53 23.98 -11.56
N ALA A 318 9.12 23.09 -10.75
CA ALA A 318 9.97 22.00 -11.23
C ALA A 318 9.23 21.05 -12.18
N THR A 319 7.98 20.69 -11.83
CA THR A 319 7.09 19.91 -12.70
C THR A 319 6.79 20.62 -14.02
N SER A 320 6.47 21.91 -13.98
CA SER A 320 6.14 22.70 -15.18
C SER A 320 7.36 22.90 -16.09
N ALA A 321 8.54 23.14 -15.51
CA ALA A 321 9.80 23.27 -16.23
C ALA A 321 10.22 21.96 -16.92
N ALA A 322 10.13 20.83 -16.20
CA ALA A 322 10.40 19.51 -16.75
C ALA A 322 9.48 19.19 -17.94
N HIS A 323 8.21 19.58 -17.87
CA HIS A 323 7.25 19.41 -18.97
C HIS A 323 7.58 20.31 -20.16
N SER A 324 7.96 21.57 -19.92
CA SER A 324 8.40 22.48 -21.00
C SER A 324 9.71 22.05 -21.66
N ALA A 325 10.56 21.30 -20.95
CA ALA A 325 11.78 20.69 -21.49
C ALA A 325 11.51 19.41 -22.31
N GLY A 326 10.23 19.06 -22.53
CA GLY A 326 9.82 17.95 -23.39
C GLY A 326 9.69 16.60 -22.69
N LEU A 327 9.85 16.54 -21.36
CA LEU A 327 9.59 15.32 -20.60
C LEU A 327 8.08 15.07 -20.52
N SER A 328 7.66 13.82 -20.74
CA SER A 328 6.25 13.47 -20.66
C SER A 328 5.71 13.68 -19.24
N LEU A 329 4.44 14.11 -19.14
CA LEU A 329 3.78 14.28 -17.84
C LEU A 329 3.84 13.01 -17.00
N ASP A 330 3.78 11.85 -17.64
CA ASP A 330 3.87 10.55 -16.96
C ASP A 330 5.24 10.30 -16.36
N LEU A 331 6.32 10.68 -17.05
CA LEU A 331 7.68 10.56 -16.52
C LEU A 331 7.90 11.52 -15.35
N ILE A 332 7.39 12.75 -15.43
CA ILE A 332 7.52 13.74 -14.35
C ILE A 332 6.72 13.32 -13.12
N ARG A 333 5.52 12.75 -13.31
CA ARG A 333 4.69 12.21 -12.23
C ARG A 333 5.36 11.04 -11.56
N LYS A 334 5.90 10.12 -12.37
CA LYS A 334 6.62 8.94 -11.93
C LYS A 334 7.84 9.31 -11.07
N THR A 335 8.70 10.22 -11.56
CA THR A 335 9.89 10.69 -10.82
C THR A 335 9.55 11.46 -9.53
N ALA A 336 8.41 12.15 -9.48
CA ALA A 336 7.96 12.87 -8.30
C ALA A 336 7.13 12.02 -7.32
N GLY A 337 6.98 10.71 -7.57
CA GLY A 337 6.27 9.77 -6.71
C GLY A 337 4.74 9.86 -6.77
N TRP A 338 4.17 10.39 -7.86
CA TRP A 338 2.72 10.56 -8.05
C TRP A 338 2.13 9.49 -8.97
N THR A 339 0.90 9.07 -8.67
CA THR A 339 0.14 8.13 -9.50
C THR A 339 -0.28 8.75 -10.85
N ALA A 340 -0.30 7.93 -11.90
CA ALA A 340 -0.65 8.34 -13.27
C ALA A 340 -2.09 8.89 -13.43
N SER A 341 -3.00 8.57 -12.50
CA SER A 341 -4.39 9.04 -12.51
C SER A 341 -4.65 10.28 -11.65
N SER A 342 -3.64 10.82 -10.96
CA SER A 342 -3.83 11.96 -10.04
C SER A 342 -4.34 13.21 -10.77
N SER A 343 -5.64 13.50 -10.68
CA SER A 343 -6.26 14.73 -11.18
C SER A 343 -5.72 15.97 -10.43
N THR A 344 -5.24 15.77 -9.20
CA THR A 344 -4.57 16.76 -8.36
C THR A 344 -3.29 17.30 -9.01
N PHE A 345 -2.52 16.45 -9.69
CA PHE A 345 -1.30 16.85 -10.39
C PHE A 345 -1.60 17.84 -11.53
N ALA A 346 -2.59 17.55 -12.37
CA ALA A 346 -3.01 18.43 -13.45
C ALA A 346 -3.73 19.69 -12.95
N LYS A 347 -4.50 19.60 -11.86
CA LYS A 347 -5.31 20.69 -11.30
C LYS A 347 -4.49 21.71 -10.53
N TYR A 348 -3.46 21.27 -9.79
CA TYR A 348 -2.67 22.14 -8.95
C TYR A 348 -1.28 22.40 -9.52
N TYR A 349 -0.59 21.41 -10.10
CA TYR A 349 0.84 21.46 -10.45
C TYR A 349 1.15 21.78 -11.92
N LYS A 350 0.14 21.79 -12.80
CA LYS A 350 0.24 22.22 -14.21
C LYS A 350 -0.30 23.65 -14.36
N ARG A 351 0.51 24.66 -14.01
CA ARG A 351 0.22 26.05 -14.39
C ARG A 351 0.96 26.37 -15.68
N PRO A 352 0.31 26.97 -16.69
CA PRO A 352 1.04 27.45 -17.86
C PRO A 352 2.11 28.43 -17.39
N LEU A 353 3.38 28.17 -17.73
CA LEU A 353 4.37 29.25 -17.79
C LEU A 353 3.79 30.23 -18.81
N LEU A 354 3.55 31.48 -18.41
CA LEU A 354 2.97 32.49 -19.29
C LEU A 354 3.71 32.46 -20.63
N GLN A 355 3.06 31.94 -21.67
CA GLN A 355 3.49 32.17 -23.03
C GLN A 355 3.35 33.67 -23.25
N GLN A 356 4.49 34.35 -23.42
CA GLN A 356 4.52 35.68 -24.03
C GLN A 356 4.05 35.56 -25.48
N SER A 357 2.75 35.46 -25.68
CA SER A 357 2.14 35.59 -27.00
C SER A 357 0.71 36.07 -26.82
N ASN A 358 0.54 37.39 -26.78
CA ASN A 358 -0.57 38.12 -27.40
C ASN A 358 -0.57 39.63 -27.10
N PHE A 359 0.24 40.13 -26.16
CA PHE A 359 0.38 41.59 -25.97
C PHE A 359 1.09 42.26 -27.15
N ALA A 360 2.16 41.65 -27.67
CA ALA A 360 2.92 42.18 -28.81
C ALA A 360 2.13 42.25 -30.14
N LYS A 361 1.06 41.45 -30.29
CA LYS A 361 0.18 41.52 -31.47
C LYS A 361 -0.89 42.62 -31.39
N ALA A 362 -1.22 43.10 -30.18
CA ALA A 362 -2.18 44.19 -30.00
C ALA A 362 -1.54 45.59 -30.14
N VAL A 363 -0.21 45.69 -30.02
CA VAL A 363 0.54 46.97 -30.10
C VAL A 363 0.99 47.30 -31.54
N CYS A 364 0.95 46.34 -32.47
CA CYS A 364 1.42 46.50 -33.85
C CYS A 364 0.31 46.33 -34.91
N ILE A 365 -0.89 46.86 -34.68
CA ILE A 365 -1.86 47.10 -35.77
C ILE A 365 -1.72 48.56 -36.19
N PRO A 366 -1.24 48.86 -37.41
CA PRO A 366 -1.24 50.22 -37.94
C PRO A 366 -2.68 50.63 -38.30
N ASN A 367 -3.12 51.77 -37.77
CA ASN A 367 -4.28 52.49 -38.30
C ASN A 367 -3.94 53.01 -39.69
N ASN A 368 -4.35 52.30 -40.74
CA ASN A 368 -4.46 52.90 -42.06
C ASN A 368 -5.90 53.38 -42.26
N SER A 369 -6.10 54.69 -42.07
CA SER A 369 -7.16 55.44 -42.73
C SER A 369 -6.56 56.70 -43.37
N SER A 370 -6.47 56.60 -44.71
CA SER A 370 -6.81 57.61 -45.71
C SER A 370 -6.02 58.93 -45.77
N SER A 371 -5.30 59.08 -46.89
CA SER A 371 -5.33 60.27 -47.75
C SER A 371 -5.33 59.81 -49.19
#